data_AF-A0A3D4TA43-F1
#
_entry.id   AF-A0A3D4TA43-F1
#
_cell.length_a   1.000
_cell.length_b   1.000
_cell.length_c   1.000
_cell.angle_alpha   90.00
_cell.angle_beta   90.00
_cell.angle_gamma   90.00
#
_symmetry.space_group_name_H-M   'P 1'
#
loop_
_entity.id
_entity.type
_entity.pdbx_description
1 polymer ?
#
loop_
_entity_poly.entity_id
_entity_poly.type
_entity_poly.pdbx_seq_one_letter_code
_entity_poly.pdbx_strand_id
1 'polypeptide(L)'
;MRHLLILIALFVQLSSQAQDSVAVLIRCDDIGMSRSVNMAAKKVLETGLPVSMSVMVPCPWFEDAVAMLKQYPHVAVGIHLTLNSEWKQYRWGPVSGKHMVPSLVDSMGNFFPSRAKLFANNPALHEIEFELRAQIEKAKKAGLNIAYV
;
A
#
# COMPACT_ATOMS: atom_id res chain seq x y z
N MET A 1 36.36 4.44 -61.57
CA MET A 1 34.95 4.26 -61.14
C MET A 1 34.80 2.97 -60.31
N ARG A 2 35.45 2.90 -59.14
CA ARG A 2 35.53 1.64 -58.36
C ARG A 2 35.56 1.85 -56.83
N HIS A 3 35.03 2.98 -56.34
CA HIS A 3 35.07 3.31 -54.91
C HIS A 3 33.73 3.75 -54.30
N LEU A 4 32.59 3.54 -54.97
CA LEU A 4 31.28 4.01 -54.49
C LEU A 4 30.32 2.91 -53.99
N LEU A 5 30.83 1.73 -53.64
CA LEU A 5 29.97 0.59 -53.26
C LEU A 5 30.22 0.01 -51.85
N ILE A 6 31.07 0.63 -51.02
CA ILE A 6 31.41 0.10 -49.68
C ILE A 6 30.99 1.07 -48.56
N LEU A 7 29.95 1.88 -48.78
CA LEU A 7 29.43 2.78 -47.75
C LEU A 7 27.93 2.67 -47.50
N ILE A 8 27.25 1.72 -48.15
CA ILE A 8 25.81 1.46 -47.94
C ILE A 8 25.58 0.20 -47.06
N ALA A 9 26.60 -0.62 -46.82
CA ALA A 9 26.48 -1.83 -46.00
C ALA A 9 26.73 -1.63 -44.49
N LEU A 10 26.98 -0.40 -44.02
CA LEU A 10 27.12 -0.09 -42.59
C LEU A 10 25.90 0.63 -41.99
N PHE A 11 24.78 0.67 -42.73
CA PHE A 11 23.44 0.86 -42.18
C PHE A 11 22.76 -0.50 -42.03
N VAL A 12 23.51 -1.52 -41.58
CA VAL A 12 22.87 -2.66 -40.92
C VAL A 12 22.23 -2.09 -39.67
N GLN A 13 20.95 -1.79 -39.84
CA GLN A 13 19.91 -1.73 -38.84
C GLN A 13 20.33 -2.45 -37.55
N LEU A 14 21.02 -1.71 -36.68
CA LEU A 14 20.83 -1.81 -35.24
C LEU A 14 19.48 -1.16 -34.93
N SER A 15 18.42 -1.64 -35.58
CA SER A 15 17.16 -1.75 -34.88
C SER A 15 17.43 -2.78 -33.82
N SER A 16 17.90 -2.34 -32.65
CA SER A 16 17.62 -3.08 -31.43
C SER A 16 16.12 -3.30 -31.50
N GLN A 17 15.70 -4.55 -31.73
CA GLN A 17 14.34 -4.92 -31.40
C GLN A 17 14.20 -4.45 -29.96
N ALA A 18 13.41 -3.40 -29.75
CA ALA A 18 12.99 -3.03 -28.41
C ALA A 18 12.31 -4.30 -27.93
N GLN A 19 13.01 -5.06 -27.10
CA GLN A 19 12.44 -6.21 -26.45
C GLN A 19 11.22 -5.65 -25.74
N ASP A 20 10.03 -6.14 -26.08
CA ASP A 20 8.79 -5.69 -25.43
C ASP A 20 9.01 -5.78 -23.92
N SER A 21 9.26 -4.63 -23.28
CA SER A 21 9.69 -4.61 -21.90
C SER A 21 8.44 -4.85 -21.07
N VAL A 22 8.38 -6.00 -20.40
CA VAL A 22 7.29 -6.30 -19.46
C VAL A 22 7.41 -5.33 -18.28
N ALA A 23 6.44 -4.42 -18.16
CA ALA A 23 6.34 -3.54 -17.00
C ALA A 23 5.87 -4.34 -15.79
N VAL A 24 6.62 -4.26 -14.69
CA VAL A 24 6.30 -4.93 -13.43
C VAL A 24 6.16 -3.88 -12.33
N LEU A 25 5.05 -3.94 -11.60
CA LEU A 25 4.85 -3.18 -10.37
C LEU A 25 4.94 -4.12 -9.17
N ILE A 26 5.89 -3.87 -8.28
CA ILE A 26 6.02 -4.60 -7.02
C ILE A 26 5.38 -3.78 -5.92
N ARG A 27 4.41 -4.38 -5.22
CA ARG A 27 3.71 -3.76 -4.09
C ARG A 27 3.93 -4.58 -2.84
N CYS A 28 4.32 -3.91 -1.76
CA CYS A 28 4.36 -4.48 -0.43
C CYS A 28 3.14 -4.00 0.36
N ASP A 29 2.38 -4.95 0.91
CA ASP A 29 1.19 -4.68 1.71
C ASP A 29 1.48 -4.77 3.21
N ASP A 30 0.48 -4.39 4.00
CA ASP A 30 0.42 -4.50 5.47
C ASP A 30 1.41 -3.62 6.24
N ILE A 31 1.96 -2.57 5.61
CA ILE A 31 2.89 -1.67 6.29
C ILE A 31 2.14 -0.96 7.43
N GLY A 32 2.71 -0.99 8.63
CA GLY A 32 2.07 -0.51 9.86
C GLY A 32 1.30 -1.58 10.64
N MET A 33 1.10 -2.79 10.10
CA MET A 33 0.46 -3.88 10.82
C MET A 33 1.25 -4.22 12.09
N SER A 34 2.52 -4.57 11.94
CA SER A 34 3.40 -4.96 13.04
C SER A 34 4.80 -4.36 12.87
N ARG A 35 5.57 -4.28 13.96
CA ARG A 35 6.98 -3.83 13.87
C ARG A 35 7.80 -4.73 12.95
N SER A 36 7.57 -6.04 12.97
CA SER A 36 8.32 -6.97 12.12
C SER A 36 8.05 -6.72 10.64
N VAL A 37 6.81 -6.39 10.26
CA VAL A 37 6.47 -5.98 8.88
C VAL A 37 7.19 -4.69 8.50
N ASN A 38 7.16 -3.67 9.36
CA ASN A 38 7.88 -2.42 9.09
C ASN A 38 9.39 -2.65 8.95
N MET A 39 9.99 -3.49 9.78
CA MET A 39 11.41 -3.85 9.66
C MET A 39 11.72 -4.60 8.37
N ALA A 40 10.84 -5.49 7.91
CA ALA A 40 10.99 -6.17 6.63
C ALA A 40 10.87 -5.18 5.46
N ALA A 41 9.91 -4.27 5.52
CA ALA A 41 9.74 -3.20 4.54
C ALA A 41 10.99 -2.31 4.46
N LYS A 42 11.56 -1.90 5.61
CA LYS A 42 12.81 -1.15 5.65
C LYS A 42 13.95 -1.87 4.93
N LYS A 43 14.09 -3.18 5.14
CA LYS A 43 15.11 -3.98 4.43
C LYS A 43 14.88 -4.00 2.92
N VAL A 44 13.62 -4.05 2.47
CA VAL A 44 13.29 -3.95 1.04
C VAL A 44 13.68 -2.57 0.51
N LEU A 45 13.35 -1.50 1.23
CA LEU A 45 13.70 -0.13 0.83
C LEU A 45 15.22 0.09 0.75
N GLU A 46 15.98 -0.50 1.66
CA GLU A 46 17.45 -0.46 1.65
C GLU A 46 18.08 -1.14 0.43
N THR A 47 17.36 -2.01 -0.28
CA THR A 47 17.86 -2.63 -1.52
C THR A 47 17.85 -1.67 -2.71
N GLY A 48 17.09 -0.57 -2.65
CA GLY A 48 16.88 0.34 -3.78
C GLY A 48 15.97 -0.21 -4.88
N LEU A 49 15.35 -1.38 -4.69
CA LEU A 49 14.37 -1.93 -5.64
C LEU A 49 13.16 -0.97 -5.78
N PRO A 50 12.69 -0.66 -7.00
CA PRO A 50 11.50 0.15 -7.18
C PRO A 50 10.27 -0.62 -6.71
N VAL A 51 9.70 -0.18 -5.58
CA VAL A 51 8.51 -0.77 -4.96
C VAL A 51 7.51 0.31 -4.59
N SER A 52 6.26 -0.12 -4.43
CA SER A 52 5.19 0.65 -3.80
C SER A 52 4.82 0.01 -2.46
N MET A 53 4.33 0.80 -1.51
CA MET A 53 4.02 0.32 -0.16
C MET A 53 2.65 0.82 0.29
N SER A 54 1.76 -0.09 0.70
CA SER A 54 0.43 0.25 1.20
C SER A 54 0.37 0.17 2.73
N VAL A 55 -0.14 1.23 3.38
CA VAL A 55 -0.18 1.32 4.86
C VAL A 55 -1.54 0.96 5.44
N MET A 56 -1.56 0.15 6.49
CA MET A 56 -2.73 -0.15 7.31
C MET A 56 -2.83 0.87 8.46
N VAL A 57 -3.60 1.92 8.23
CA VAL A 57 -3.76 3.06 9.16
C VAL A 57 -4.36 2.69 10.54
N PRO A 58 -5.30 1.72 10.63
CA PRO A 58 -5.82 1.27 11.93
C PRO A 58 -4.82 0.56 12.84
N CYS A 59 -3.71 0.07 12.29
CA CYS A 59 -2.85 -0.88 12.99
C CYS A 59 -1.87 -0.22 13.99
N PRO A 60 -1.42 -0.96 15.03
CA PRO A 60 -0.65 -0.37 16.13
C PRO A 60 0.72 0.22 15.74
N TRP A 61 1.31 -0.20 14.62
CA TRP A 61 2.63 0.26 14.16
C TRP A 61 2.55 1.26 13.00
N PHE A 62 1.38 1.86 12.77
CA PHE A 62 1.20 2.88 11.75
C PHE A 62 2.14 4.08 11.94
N GLU A 63 2.35 4.57 13.17
CA GLU A 63 3.24 5.72 13.41
C GLU A 63 4.72 5.41 13.13
N ASP A 64 5.16 4.19 13.47
CA ASP A 64 6.49 3.68 13.12
C ASP A 64 6.67 3.59 11.60
N ALA A 65 5.64 3.10 10.89
CA ALA A 65 5.61 3.08 9.44
C ALA A 65 5.70 4.49 8.82
N VAL A 66 4.99 5.47 9.39
CA VAL A 66 5.07 6.88 8.93
C VAL A 66 6.49 7.43 9.10
N ALA A 67 7.09 7.22 10.27
CA ALA A 67 8.46 7.69 10.55
C ALA A 67 9.49 7.06 9.59
N MET A 68 9.31 5.78 9.27
CA MET A 68 10.12 5.08 8.27
C MET A 68 9.90 5.65 6.87
N LEU A 69 8.66 5.68 6.37
CA LEU A 69 8.35 6.04 4.98
C LEU A 69 8.72 7.49 4.63
N LYS A 70 8.68 8.41 5.60
CA LYS A 70 9.17 9.79 5.40
C LYS A 70 10.65 9.88 5.02
N GLN A 71 11.45 8.87 5.34
CA GLN A 71 12.86 8.82 4.96
C GLN A 71 13.07 8.37 3.51
N TYR A 72 12.00 7.91 2.83
CA TYR A 72 12.04 7.38 1.46
C TYR A 72 11.02 8.09 0.56
N PRO A 73 11.21 9.39 0.24
CA PRO A 73 10.22 10.20 -0.48
C PRO A 73 9.97 9.77 -1.94
N HIS A 74 10.81 8.89 -2.48
CA HIS A 74 10.67 8.33 -3.83
C HIS A 74 9.73 7.13 -3.90
N VAL A 75 9.33 6.57 -2.76
CA VAL A 75 8.44 5.41 -2.69
C VAL A 75 6.99 5.87 -2.87
N ALA A 76 6.26 5.22 -3.78
CA ALA A 76 4.83 5.42 -3.89
C ALA A 76 4.13 4.79 -2.68
N VAL A 77 3.58 5.62 -1.81
CA VAL A 77 2.83 5.19 -0.62
C VAL A 77 1.34 5.19 -0.92
N GLY A 78 0.65 4.09 -0.65
CA GLY A 78 -0.80 3.99 -0.74
C GLY A 78 -1.46 3.63 0.58
N ILE A 79 -2.79 3.58 0.59
CA ILE A 79 -3.57 3.15 1.77
C ILE A 79 -4.09 1.74 1.56
N HIS A 80 -3.72 0.83 2.45
CA HIS A 80 -4.34 -0.48 2.55
C HIS A 80 -5.64 -0.35 3.35
N LEU A 81 -6.73 0.00 2.67
CA LEU A 81 -8.03 0.23 3.30
C LEU A 81 -8.48 -1.01 4.07
N THR A 82 -8.72 -0.83 5.37
CA THR A 82 -8.86 -1.95 6.30
C THR A 82 -10.21 -1.91 7.02
N LEU A 83 -11.00 -2.99 6.89
CA LEU A 83 -12.30 -3.15 7.55
C LEU A 83 -12.45 -4.50 8.29
N ASN A 84 -11.37 -5.29 8.33
CA ASN A 84 -11.28 -6.51 9.10
C ASN A 84 -10.03 -6.47 9.99
N SER A 85 -10.06 -7.28 11.04
CA SER A 85 -8.90 -7.56 11.87
C SER A 85 -8.89 -9.06 12.11
N GLU A 86 -8.07 -9.83 11.42
CA GLU A 86 -8.23 -11.30 11.31
C GLU A 86 -7.52 -12.08 12.42
N TRP A 87 -6.51 -11.49 13.06
CA TRP A 87 -5.74 -12.16 14.10
C TRP A 87 -6.54 -12.27 15.41
N LYS A 88 -6.30 -13.32 16.18
CA LYS A 88 -7.02 -13.58 17.44
C LYS A 88 -6.54 -12.71 18.59
N GLN A 89 -5.23 -12.55 18.74
CA GLN A 89 -4.59 -11.88 19.86
C GLN A 89 -3.94 -10.54 19.48
N TYR A 90 -4.05 -10.15 18.20
CA TYR A 90 -3.43 -8.95 17.67
C TYR A 90 -4.47 -8.16 16.86
N ARG A 91 -5.31 -7.43 17.59
CA ARG A 91 -6.53 -6.82 17.05
C ARG A 91 -6.35 -5.33 16.82
N TRP A 92 -7.11 -4.79 15.88
CA TRP A 92 -7.24 -3.36 15.66
C TRP A 92 -8.71 -3.00 15.40
N GLY A 93 -9.03 -1.73 15.63
CA GLY A 93 -10.36 -1.16 15.46
C GLY A 93 -10.34 0.09 14.59
N PRO A 94 -11.50 0.71 14.38
CA PRO A 94 -11.65 1.86 13.49
C PRO A 94 -10.86 3.07 13.96
N VAL A 95 -10.30 3.82 13.02
CA VAL A 95 -9.60 5.08 13.31
C VAL A 95 -10.56 6.18 13.74
N SER A 96 -11.81 6.11 13.29
CA SER A 96 -12.90 7.01 13.67
C SER A 96 -13.42 6.77 15.09
N GLY A 97 -13.03 5.67 15.72
CA GLY A 97 -13.50 5.25 17.04
C GLY A 97 -14.80 4.43 16.98
N LYS A 98 -14.89 3.40 17.82
CA LYS A 98 -15.98 2.40 17.80
C LYS A 98 -17.39 2.96 17.94
N HIS A 99 -17.56 4.13 18.57
CA HIS A 99 -18.87 4.75 18.76
C HIS A 99 -19.36 5.50 17.51
N MET A 100 -18.46 5.89 16.61
CA MET A 100 -18.81 6.55 15.35
C MET A 100 -19.22 5.56 14.27
N VAL A 101 -18.72 4.32 14.36
CA VAL A 101 -18.98 3.25 13.39
C VAL A 101 -19.36 1.93 14.08
N PRO A 102 -20.43 1.92 14.90
CA PRO A 102 -20.79 0.76 15.71
C PRO A 102 -21.13 -0.49 14.89
N SER A 103 -21.56 -0.36 13.63
CA SER A 103 -21.87 -1.50 12.75
C SER A 103 -20.62 -2.21 12.21
N LEU A 104 -19.44 -1.60 12.34
CA LEU A 104 -18.18 -2.14 11.81
C LEU A 104 -17.38 -2.94 12.84
N VAL A 105 -17.80 -2.95 14.10
CA VAL A 105 -17.02 -3.48 15.22
C VAL A 105 -17.71 -4.60 15.99
N ASP A 106 -16.91 -5.48 16.57
CA ASP A 106 -17.36 -6.48 17.54
C ASP A 106 -17.62 -5.86 18.93
N SER A 107 -18.07 -6.68 19.88
CA SER A 107 -18.36 -6.25 21.26
C SER A 107 -17.15 -5.69 22.01
N MET A 108 -15.93 -5.96 21.54
CA MET A 108 -14.70 -5.42 22.10
C MET A 108 -14.26 -4.12 21.40
N GLY A 109 -14.95 -3.69 20.34
CA GLY A 109 -14.63 -2.50 19.57
C GLY A 109 -13.58 -2.72 18.48
N ASN A 110 -13.26 -3.97 18.14
CA ASN A 110 -12.34 -4.29 17.04
C ASN A 110 -13.11 -4.55 15.76
N PHE A 111 -12.47 -4.40 14.59
CA PHE A 111 -13.09 -4.85 13.34
C PHE A 111 -13.35 -6.36 13.35
N PHE A 112 -14.39 -6.81 12.65
CA PHE A 112 -14.70 -8.23 12.52
C PHE A 112 -13.54 -9.04 11.90
N PRO A 113 -13.40 -10.34 12.24
CA PRO A 113 -12.25 -11.14 11.80
C PRO A 113 -12.27 -11.57 10.34
N SER A 114 -13.35 -11.31 9.63
CA SER A 114 -13.44 -11.58 8.20
C SER A 114 -14.55 -10.76 7.56
N ARG A 115 -14.47 -10.62 6.23
CA ARG A 115 -15.55 -10.03 5.42
C ARG A 115 -16.89 -10.70 5.68
N ALA A 116 -16.91 -12.04 5.75
CA ALA A 116 -18.14 -12.79 6.00
C ALA A 116 -18.78 -12.41 7.35
N LYS A 117 -17.99 -12.26 8.42
CA LYS A 117 -18.52 -11.84 9.73
C LYS A 117 -18.95 -10.37 9.74
N LEU A 118 -18.21 -9.49 9.06
CA LEU A 118 -18.60 -8.09 8.90
C LEU A 118 -19.97 -8.00 8.21
N PHE A 119 -20.13 -8.65 7.05
CA PHE A 119 -21.39 -8.59 6.29
C PHE A 119 -22.56 -9.28 6.99
N ALA A 120 -22.32 -10.32 7.78
CA ALA A 120 -23.34 -10.92 8.65
C ALA A 120 -23.84 -9.95 9.74
N ASN A 121 -23.09 -8.88 10.04
CA ASN A 121 -23.50 -7.82 10.96
C ASN A 121 -24.27 -6.66 10.27
N ASN A 122 -24.59 -6.77 8.98
CA ASN A 122 -25.28 -5.74 8.19
C ASN A 122 -24.63 -4.35 8.34
N PRO A 123 -23.37 -4.19 7.91
CA PRO A 123 -22.62 -2.96 8.13
C PRO A 123 -23.28 -1.80 7.38
N ALA A 124 -23.38 -0.66 8.05
CA ALA A 124 -23.97 0.52 7.45
C ALA A 124 -23.01 1.14 6.43
N LEU A 125 -23.48 1.35 5.19
CA LEU A 125 -22.64 1.85 4.10
C LEU A 125 -22.01 3.23 4.41
N HIS A 126 -22.75 4.09 5.11
CA HIS A 126 -22.25 5.41 5.51
C HIS A 126 -21.15 5.31 6.57
N GLU A 127 -21.19 4.31 7.45
CA GLU A 127 -20.11 4.07 8.42
C GLU A 127 -18.86 3.53 7.73
N ILE A 128 -19.02 2.65 6.74
CA ILE A 128 -17.90 2.17 5.91
C ILE A 128 -17.21 3.36 5.26
N GLU A 129 -17.96 4.19 4.54
CA GLU A 129 -17.42 5.37 3.85
C GLU A 129 -16.71 6.32 4.83
N PHE A 130 -17.34 6.58 5.97
CA PHE A 130 -16.79 7.45 7.01
C PHE A 130 -15.46 6.93 7.55
N GLU A 131 -15.36 5.64 7.88
CA GLU A 131 -14.13 5.03 8.37
C GLU A 131 -13.02 5.01 7.32
N LEU A 132 -13.34 4.64 6.07
CA LEU A 132 -12.35 4.61 4.98
C LEU A 132 -11.80 6.02 4.70
N ARG A 133 -12.66 7.04 4.71
CA ARG A 133 -12.22 8.44 4.59
C ARG A 133 -11.35 8.84 5.78
N ALA A 134 -11.72 8.46 7.00
CA ALA A 134 -10.94 8.76 8.19
C ALA A 134 -9.53 8.12 8.14
N GLN A 135 -9.39 6.92 7.59
CA GLN A 135 -8.08 6.29 7.37
C GLN A 135 -7.21 7.11 6.41
N ILE A 136 -7.75 7.50 5.25
CA ILE A 136 -7.04 8.33 4.27
C ILE A 136 -6.61 9.67 4.89
N GLU A 137 -7.53 10.35 5.58
CA GLU A 137 -7.27 11.67 6.15
C GLU A 137 -6.27 11.61 7.32
N LYS A 138 -6.32 10.55 8.16
CA LYS A 138 -5.31 10.33 9.20
C LYS A 138 -3.91 10.12 8.59
N ALA A 139 -3.81 9.37 7.49
CA ALA A 139 -2.53 9.15 6.81
C ALA A 139 -1.95 10.43 6.20
N LYS A 140 -2.78 11.24 5.53
CA LYS A 140 -2.37 12.56 5.01
C LYS A 140 -1.92 13.49 6.14
N LYS A 141 -2.67 13.57 7.24
CA LYS A 141 -2.33 14.38 8.42
C LYS A 141 -1.03 13.93 9.08
N ALA A 142 -0.72 12.64 9.04
CA ALA A 142 0.55 12.10 9.50
C ALA A 142 1.73 12.52 8.60
N GLY A 143 1.48 13.13 7.44
CA GLY A 143 2.48 13.65 6.52
C GLY A 143 2.93 12.66 5.44
N LEU A 144 2.10 11.66 5.13
CA LEU A 144 2.32 10.77 3.99
C LEU A 144 1.72 11.38 2.72
N ASN A 145 2.46 11.34 1.62
CA ASN A 145 1.94 11.67 0.29
C ASN A 145 1.28 10.44 -0.33
N ILE A 146 -0.05 10.42 -0.36
CA ILE A 146 -0.82 9.23 -0.77
C ILE A 146 -0.97 9.21 -2.29
N ALA A 147 -0.41 8.18 -2.92
CA ALA A 147 -0.40 7.98 -4.37
C ALA A 147 -1.53 7.07 -4.87
N TYR A 148 -2.01 6.13 -4.05
CA TYR A 148 -3.07 5.18 -4.42
C TYR A 148 -3.86 4.65 -3.22
N VAL A 149 -4.98 4.00 -3.52
CA VAL A 149 -5.76 3.13 -2.64
C VAL A 149 -5.85 1.75 -3.26
#